data_AF-A0AAE3FK28-F1
#
_entry.id   AF-A0AAE3FK28-F1
#
_cell.length_a   1.000
_cell.length_b   1.000
_cell.length_c   1.000
_cell.angle_alpha   90.00
_cell.angle_beta   90.00
_cell.angle_gamma   90.00
#
_symmetry.space_group_name_H-M   'P 1'
#
loop_
_entity.id
_entity.type
_entity.pdbx_description
1 polymer ?
#
loop_
_entity_poly.entity_id
_entity_poly.type
_entity_poly.pdbx_seq_one_letter_code
_entity_poly.pdbx_strand_id
1 'polypeptide(L)'
;MLNIRTERTKNPKTKPEAGKKLPFGKIFTDHMFMMNYTEGKGWYDARIVPYGKIDLEPSAMVFHYGQEMFEGLKAYRGDGGEAYLFRPDMNAKRANNSNRRLCIPEIPEEDFVEAVRAVVDIDRDWIPSDPGTSLYIRPFVIATDEFLGVAPSKNYLFIIILSPSGAYYESGLAPVGIWIEDEYVRAVRGGMGFAKTGGNYACSLAAQEKAHEDGYSQVLWLDGVERKYIEEVGAMNIFFKIDGKIVTPMLNGSILPGITRDSVLTWCRSEGIPCEERRISVDELIEAQKSGKLEEVFGSGTAAVISPVGKLRYKNEVFTIAGGGIGEYSQKLYDFITGVQTGRIPDRFGWRVKV
;
A
#
# COMPACT_ATOMS: atom_id res chain seq x y z
N MET A 1 2.18 -19.59 19.08
CA MET A 1 1.76 -18.25 19.52
C MET A 1 2.98 -17.49 20.01
N LEU A 2 3.24 -16.35 19.40
CA LEU A 2 4.35 -15.45 19.72
C LEU A 2 4.27 -15.01 21.20
N ASN A 3 5.35 -15.15 21.97
CA ASN A 3 5.40 -14.62 23.34
C ASN A 3 5.82 -13.14 23.28
N ILE A 4 4.84 -12.24 23.30
CA ILE A 4 5.07 -10.80 23.17
C ILE A 4 5.17 -10.16 24.56
N ARG A 5 6.35 -9.65 24.89
CA ARG A 5 6.55 -8.83 26.10
C ARG A 5 5.97 -7.43 25.88
N THR A 6 5.27 -6.88 26.86
CA THR A 6 4.67 -5.55 26.76
C THR A 6 5.21 -4.60 27.81
N GLU A 7 5.67 -3.42 27.37
CA GLU A 7 6.01 -2.27 28.20
C GLU A 7 5.16 -1.07 27.79
N ARG A 8 4.24 -0.65 28.67
CA ARG A 8 3.37 0.50 28.40
C ARG A 8 4.09 1.82 28.64
N THR A 9 3.81 2.83 27.82
CA THR A 9 4.30 4.20 28.03
C THR A 9 3.79 4.76 29.36
N LYS A 10 4.65 5.54 30.02
CA LYS A 10 4.29 6.35 31.21
C LYS A 10 3.91 7.79 30.85
N ASN A 11 4.11 8.18 29.59
CA ASN A 11 3.87 9.52 29.07
C ASN A 11 3.06 9.43 27.77
N PRO A 12 1.75 9.09 27.85
CA PRO A 12 0.91 8.98 26.67
C PRO A 12 0.79 10.33 25.94
N LYS A 13 0.78 10.29 24.61
CA LYS A 13 0.63 11.48 23.77
C LYS A 13 -0.84 11.92 23.75
N THR A 14 -1.05 13.21 23.51
CA THR A 14 -2.39 13.74 23.22
C THR A 14 -2.89 13.18 21.89
N LYS A 15 -4.05 12.51 21.91
CA LYS A 15 -4.70 12.01 20.69
C LYS A 15 -5.24 13.17 19.86
N PRO A 16 -5.30 13.05 18.52
CA PRO A 16 -5.95 14.06 17.68
C PRO A 16 -7.42 14.25 18.09
N GLU A 17 -7.87 15.50 18.08
CA GLU A 17 -9.28 15.82 18.33
C GLU A 17 -10.16 15.28 17.20
N ALA A 18 -11.36 14.78 17.55
CA ALA A 18 -12.36 14.37 16.57
C ALA A 18 -12.77 15.55 15.67
N GLY A 19 -13.05 15.27 14.40
CA GLY A 19 -13.41 16.25 13.38
C GLY A 19 -12.23 17.06 12.82
N LYS A 20 -11.00 16.87 13.32
CA LYS A 20 -9.80 17.49 12.72
C LYS A 20 -9.27 16.66 11.56
N LYS A 21 -8.74 17.34 10.53
CA LYS A 21 -8.08 16.68 9.39
C LYS A 21 -6.84 15.94 9.88
N LEU A 22 -6.82 14.62 9.69
CA LEU A 22 -5.70 13.75 10.05
C LEU A 22 -4.70 13.66 8.88
N PRO A 23 -3.45 14.13 9.04
CA PRO A 23 -2.41 13.96 8.02
C PRO A 23 -1.96 12.50 7.93
N PHE A 24 -1.68 12.03 6.72
CA PHE A 24 -1.13 10.68 6.51
C PHE A 24 0.33 10.60 6.99
N GLY A 25 0.64 9.68 7.91
CA GLY A 25 2.02 9.33 8.29
C GLY A 25 2.80 10.41 9.03
N LYS A 26 2.13 11.35 9.72
CA LYS A 26 2.78 12.43 10.50
C LYS A 26 2.60 12.28 12.01
N ILE A 27 1.49 11.68 12.43
CA ILE A 27 1.16 11.45 13.84
C ILE A 27 1.36 9.96 14.10
N PHE A 28 2.01 9.59 15.21
CA PHE A 28 2.28 8.20 15.56
C PHE A 28 1.81 7.90 16.98
N THR A 29 1.30 6.69 17.19
CA THR A 29 0.69 6.24 18.45
C THR A 29 1.71 6.09 19.59
N ASP A 30 1.24 5.65 20.75
CA ASP A 30 2.04 5.57 21.97
C ASP A 30 3.07 4.44 21.95
N HIS A 31 2.82 3.37 21.19
CA HIS A 31 3.65 2.17 21.18
C HIS A 31 4.08 1.74 19.77
N MET A 32 5.05 0.85 19.72
CA MET A 32 5.47 0.14 18.52
C MET A 32 5.82 -1.31 18.86
N PHE A 33 5.66 -2.21 17.89
CA PHE A 33 6.15 -3.58 18.00
C PHE A 33 7.58 -3.68 17.49
N MET A 34 8.40 -4.54 18.11
CA MET A 34 9.75 -4.89 17.67
C MET A 34 10.01 -6.39 17.84
N MET A 35 10.79 -6.98 16.93
CA MET A 35 11.26 -8.35 17.02
C MET A 35 12.61 -8.48 16.31
N ASN A 36 13.59 -9.07 16.99
CA ASN A 36 14.95 -9.21 16.49
C ASN A 36 15.08 -10.52 15.69
N TYR A 37 16.04 -10.55 14.76
CA TYR A 37 16.51 -11.77 14.12
C TYR A 37 18.03 -11.85 14.20
N THR A 38 18.54 -13.06 14.42
CA THR A 38 19.95 -13.40 14.22
C THR A 38 20.05 -14.76 13.52
N GLU A 39 20.90 -14.86 12.50
CA GLU A 39 21.20 -16.11 11.81
C GLU A 39 21.57 -17.23 12.81
N GLY A 40 20.97 -18.41 12.66
CA GLY A 40 21.13 -19.54 13.59
C GLY A 40 20.25 -19.48 14.85
N LYS A 41 19.75 -18.30 15.24
CA LYS A 41 18.78 -18.14 16.35
C LYS A 41 17.33 -18.00 15.88
N GLY A 42 17.13 -17.42 14.70
CA GLY A 42 15.80 -17.09 14.18
C GLY A 42 15.26 -15.77 14.75
N TRP A 43 13.94 -15.59 14.66
CA TRP A 43 13.24 -14.44 15.24
C TRP A 43 13.07 -14.61 16.77
N TYR A 44 13.39 -13.57 17.55
CA TYR A 44 13.33 -13.59 19.00
C TYR A 44 13.06 -12.20 19.61
N ASP A 45 12.78 -12.16 20.91
CA ASP A 45 12.52 -10.92 21.67
C ASP A 45 11.39 -10.07 21.08
N ALA A 46 10.27 -10.72 20.72
CA ALA A 46 9.05 -10.04 20.34
C ALA A 46 8.53 -9.17 21.49
N ARG A 47 8.33 -7.88 21.23
CA ARG A 47 7.97 -6.91 22.26
C ARG A 47 7.15 -5.76 21.71
N ILE A 48 6.26 -5.22 22.55
CA ILE A 48 5.60 -3.94 22.34
C ILE A 48 6.15 -2.98 23.39
N VAL A 49 6.72 -1.87 22.90
CA VAL A 49 7.44 -0.88 23.72
C VAL A 49 6.94 0.52 23.39
N PRO A 50 7.21 1.55 24.21
CA PRO A 50 6.88 2.93 23.88
C PRO A 50 7.50 3.33 22.53
N TYR A 51 6.73 4.05 21.70
CA TYR A 51 7.20 4.55 20.42
C TYR A 51 8.43 5.45 20.63
N GLY A 52 9.52 5.15 19.93
CA GLY A 52 10.80 5.82 20.14
C GLY A 52 11.74 5.72 18.95
N LYS A 53 12.91 6.36 19.09
CA LYS A 53 13.98 6.26 18.09
C LYS A 53 14.55 4.83 18.08
N ILE A 54 15.02 4.42 16.91
CA ILE A 54 15.81 3.19 16.74
C ILE A 54 17.27 3.62 16.73
N ASP A 55 18.08 3.03 17.60
CA ASP A 55 19.52 3.25 17.65
C ASP A 55 20.22 2.28 16.70
N LEU A 56 20.99 2.80 15.76
CA LEU A 56 21.68 2.02 14.72
C LEU A 56 23.07 2.60 14.51
N GLU A 57 24.03 1.71 14.32
CA GLU A 57 25.38 2.09 13.93
C GLU A 57 25.39 2.79 12.56
N PRO A 58 26.27 3.77 12.33
CA PRO A 58 26.40 4.41 11.03
C PRO A 58 26.76 3.44 9.89
N SER A 59 27.39 2.31 10.21
CA SER A 59 27.74 1.23 9.28
C SER A 59 26.59 0.23 9.04
N ALA A 60 25.41 0.42 9.65
CA ALA A 60 24.27 -0.47 9.49
C ALA A 60 23.90 -0.61 8.01
N MET A 61 23.84 -1.86 7.53
CA MET A 61 23.65 -2.18 6.11
C MET A 61 22.43 -1.52 5.45
N VAL A 62 21.34 -1.29 6.21
CA VAL A 62 20.15 -0.59 5.70
C VAL A 62 20.49 0.80 5.13
N PHE A 63 21.44 1.53 5.72
CA PHE A 63 21.81 2.88 5.28
C PHE A 63 22.65 2.89 4.00
N HIS A 64 23.31 1.78 3.67
CA HIS A 64 24.27 1.71 2.55
C HIS A 64 23.72 0.94 1.36
N TYR A 65 22.97 -0.14 1.60
CA TYR A 65 22.53 -1.06 0.55
C TYR A 65 21.02 -1.27 0.47
N GLY A 66 20.25 -0.57 1.32
CA GLY A 66 18.79 -0.57 1.24
C GLY A 66 18.15 -1.96 1.37
N GLN A 67 18.79 -2.90 2.09
CA GLN A 67 18.21 -4.21 2.38
C GLN A 67 17.10 -4.06 3.42
N GLU A 68 15.94 -3.60 2.95
CA GLU A 68 14.74 -3.33 3.75
C GLU A 68 13.46 -3.60 2.96
N MET A 69 12.39 -3.87 3.70
CA MET A 69 11.05 -4.04 3.14
C MET A 69 10.01 -3.42 4.06
N PHE A 70 8.84 -3.15 3.52
CA PHE A 70 7.71 -2.68 4.32
C PHE A 70 6.38 -3.19 3.81
N GLU A 71 5.39 -3.14 4.69
CA GLU A 71 3.99 -3.40 4.40
C GLU A 71 3.11 -2.20 4.72
N GLY A 72 1.86 -2.28 4.25
CA GLY A 72 0.87 -1.23 4.48
C GLY A 72 -0.53 -1.80 4.55
N LEU A 73 -1.12 -1.75 5.73
CA LEU A 73 -2.48 -2.17 6.02
C LEU A 73 -3.15 -1.18 6.99
N LYS A 74 -4.42 -1.42 7.31
CA LYS A 74 -5.23 -0.51 8.13
C LYS A 74 -6.06 -1.28 9.14
N ALA A 75 -6.21 -0.68 10.31
CA ALA A 75 -7.25 -1.01 11.27
C ALA A 75 -8.38 0.01 11.18
N TYR A 76 -9.62 -0.49 11.29
CA TYR A 76 -10.84 0.30 11.20
C TYR A 76 -11.66 0.10 12.45
N ARG A 77 -12.29 1.19 12.90
CA ARG A 77 -13.31 1.12 13.95
C ARG A 77 -14.61 0.67 13.30
N GLY A 78 -15.17 -0.42 13.78
CA GLY A 78 -16.50 -0.89 13.40
C GLY A 78 -17.55 -0.53 14.43
N ASP A 79 -18.77 -0.98 14.17
CA ASP A 79 -19.91 -0.79 15.07
C ASP A 79 -19.64 -1.43 16.44
N GLY A 80 -20.21 -0.84 17.50
CA GLY A 80 -20.04 -1.33 18.88
C GLY A 80 -18.64 -1.11 19.46
N GLY A 81 -17.76 -0.36 18.78
CA GLY A 81 -16.41 -0.05 19.25
C GLY A 81 -15.37 -1.13 18.96
N GLU A 82 -15.73 -2.13 18.17
CA GLU A 82 -14.81 -3.19 17.75
C GLU A 82 -13.78 -2.68 16.74
N ALA A 83 -12.62 -3.33 16.69
CA ALA A 83 -11.54 -3.02 15.77
C ALA A 83 -11.31 -4.16 14.77
N TYR A 84 -11.13 -3.82 13.51
CA TYR A 84 -10.99 -4.78 12.43
C TYR A 84 -9.80 -4.48 11.52
N LEU A 85 -9.12 -5.54 11.09
CA LEU A 85 -8.10 -5.54 10.06
C LEU A 85 -8.69 -6.03 8.74
N PHE A 86 -8.14 -5.54 7.63
CA PHE A 86 -8.52 -5.98 6.29
C PHE A 86 -7.40 -6.83 5.66
N ARG A 87 -7.68 -8.12 5.46
CA ARG A 87 -6.81 -9.13 4.82
C ARG A 87 -5.35 -9.13 5.32
N PRO A 88 -5.11 -9.12 6.64
CA PRO A 88 -3.75 -9.06 7.18
C PRO A 88 -2.90 -10.29 6.81
N ASP A 89 -3.53 -11.44 6.53
CA ASP A 89 -2.87 -12.65 6.04
C ASP A 89 -2.23 -12.42 4.65
N MET A 90 -2.90 -11.67 3.79
CA MET A 90 -2.38 -11.32 2.46
C MET A 90 -1.20 -10.35 2.55
N ASN A 91 -1.19 -9.46 3.55
CA ASN A 91 -0.03 -8.63 3.86
C ASN A 91 1.15 -9.49 4.35
N ALA A 92 0.91 -10.49 5.22
CA ALA A 92 1.95 -11.41 5.68
C ALA A 92 2.57 -12.22 4.53
N LYS A 93 1.73 -12.76 3.63
CA LYS A 93 2.19 -13.47 2.41
C LYS A 93 3.05 -12.57 1.53
N ARG A 94 2.64 -11.32 1.32
CA ARG A 94 3.38 -10.36 0.49
C ARG A 94 4.65 -9.85 1.17
N ALA A 95 4.65 -9.76 2.50
CA ALA A 95 5.85 -9.51 3.27
C ALA A 95 6.89 -10.59 2.99
N ASN A 96 6.51 -11.87 3.08
CA ASN A 96 7.42 -12.98 2.80
C ASN A 96 7.86 -13.07 1.32
N ASN A 97 6.99 -12.69 0.36
CA ASN A 97 7.42 -12.51 -1.04
C ASN A 97 8.54 -11.47 -1.17
N SER A 98 8.43 -10.35 -0.45
CA SER A 98 9.44 -9.30 -0.43
C SER A 98 10.72 -9.78 0.27
N ASN A 99 10.58 -10.49 1.40
CA ASN A 99 11.70 -11.05 2.15
C ASN A 99 12.54 -12.00 1.30
N ARG A 100 11.90 -12.94 0.59
CA ARG A 100 12.58 -13.83 -0.36
C ARG A 100 13.35 -13.07 -1.43
N ARG A 101 12.78 -12.01 -2.01
CA ARG A 101 13.45 -11.22 -3.06
C ARG A 101 14.70 -10.49 -2.56
N LEU A 102 14.70 -10.12 -1.29
CA LEU A 102 15.74 -9.32 -0.64
C LEU A 102 16.69 -10.15 0.23
N CYS A 103 16.56 -11.48 0.22
CA CYS A 103 17.30 -12.38 1.10
C CYS A 103 17.12 -12.04 2.60
N ILE A 104 15.96 -11.52 2.98
CA ILE A 104 15.56 -11.33 4.38
C ILE A 104 14.89 -12.64 4.85
N PRO A 105 15.11 -13.08 6.10
CA PRO A 105 14.40 -14.22 6.67
C PRO A 105 12.88 -14.03 6.64
N GLU A 106 12.15 -15.07 6.27
CA GLU A 106 10.68 -15.04 6.33
C GLU A 106 10.20 -14.96 7.79
N ILE A 107 9.09 -14.26 8.00
CA ILE A 107 8.38 -14.21 9.28
C ILE A 107 7.21 -15.20 9.17
N PRO A 108 7.00 -16.13 10.10
CA PRO A 108 5.80 -16.96 10.08
C PRO A 108 4.54 -16.10 9.94
N GLU A 109 3.67 -16.43 8.97
CA GLU A 109 2.54 -15.54 8.62
C GLU A 109 1.62 -15.27 9.82
N GLU A 110 1.40 -16.30 10.65
CA GLU A 110 0.62 -16.20 11.88
C GLU A 110 1.28 -15.25 12.90
N ASP A 111 2.61 -15.27 13.04
CA ASP A 111 3.34 -14.40 13.95
C ASP A 111 3.31 -12.94 13.47
N PHE A 112 3.35 -12.71 12.15
CA PHE A 112 3.17 -11.37 11.57
C PHE A 112 1.78 -10.82 11.89
N VAL A 113 0.73 -11.61 11.67
CA VAL A 113 -0.66 -11.21 11.94
C VAL A 113 -0.87 -10.97 13.44
N GLU A 114 -0.33 -11.85 14.29
CA GLU A 114 -0.42 -11.70 15.74
C GLU A 114 0.33 -10.46 16.25
N ALA A 115 1.51 -10.14 15.71
CA ALA A 115 2.25 -8.93 16.05
C ALA A 115 1.47 -7.66 15.67
N VAL A 116 0.85 -7.64 14.48
CA VAL A 116 -0.05 -6.55 14.06
C VAL A 116 -1.23 -6.43 15.02
N ARG A 117 -1.89 -7.54 15.32
CA ARG A 117 -3.08 -7.58 16.17
C ARG A 117 -2.77 -7.05 17.57
N ALA A 118 -1.69 -7.54 18.17
CA ALA A 118 -1.28 -7.18 19.52
C ALA A 118 -0.94 -5.68 19.65
N VAL A 119 -0.19 -5.09 18.70
CA VAL A 119 0.16 -3.66 18.78
C VAL A 119 -1.04 -2.76 18.53
N VAL A 120 -1.93 -3.14 17.60
CA VAL A 120 -3.18 -2.42 17.36
C VAL A 120 -4.11 -2.50 18.56
N ASP A 121 -4.14 -3.63 19.27
CA ASP A 121 -4.97 -3.80 20.46
C ASP A 121 -4.49 -2.90 21.62
N ILE A 122 -3.18 -2.81 21.83
CA ILE A 122 -2.61 -1.92 22.87
C ILE A 122 -2.94 -0.45 22.58
N ASP A 123 -2.87 -0.04 21.32
CA ASP A 123 -3.17 1.32 20.88
C ASP A 123 -4.59 1.45 20.27
N ARG A 124 -5.54 0.60 20.67
CA ARG A 124 -6.91 0.53 20.09
C ARG A 124 -7.64 1.88 20.13
N ASP A 125 -7.39 2.68 21.16
CA ASP A 125 -7.98 4.01 21.32
C ASP A 125 -7.47 5.04 20.31
N TRP A 126 -6.36 4.76 19.61
CA TRP A 126 -5.85 5.59 18.52
C TRP A 126 -6.57 5.36 17.20
N ILE A 127 -7.41 4.33 17.09
CA ILE A 127 -8.21 4.10 15.89
C ILE A 127 -9.29 5.20 15.81
N PRO A 128 -9.22 6.10 14.82
CA PRO A 128 -10.16 7.21 14.72
C PRO A 128 -11.57 6.70 14.40
N SER A 129 -12.58 7.47 14.81
CA SER A 129 -14.00 7.15 14.63
C SER A 129 -14.67 7.91 13.50
N ASP A 130 -14.02 8.95 12.98
CA ASP A 130 -14.62 9.81 11.96
C ASP A 130 -14.76 9.07 10.62
N PRO A 131 -15.83 9.33 9.84
CA PRO A 131 -16.00 8.71 8.54
C PRO A 131 -14.79 8.89 7.62
N GLY A 132 -14.39 7.83 6.92
CA GLY A 132 -13.25 7.85 6.00
C GLY A 132 -11.87 7.86 6.69
N THR A 133 -11.80 7.71 8.01
CA THR A 133 -10.55 7.61 8.76
C THR A 133 -10.19 6.17 9.12
N SER A 134 -8.93 5.92 9.43
CA SER A 134 -8.40 4.60 9.83
C SER A 134 -7.12 4.74 10.63
N LEU A 135 -6.69 3.68 11.30
CA LEU A 135 -5.34 3.58 11.84
C LEU A 135 -4.47 2.86 10.82
N TYR A 136 -3.54 3.58 10.19
CA TYR A 136 -2.59 2.99 9.26
C TYR A 136 -1.51 2.22 10.03
N ILE A 137 -1.21 1.02 9.57
CA ILE A 137 -0.27 0.08 10.17
C ILE A 137 0.91 -0.07 9.20
N ARG A 138 2.12 0.17 9.69
CA ARG A 138 3.37 0.08 8.92
C ARG A 138 4.30 -0.97 9.53
N PRO A 139 4.18 -2.24 9.11
CA PRO A 139 5.20 -3.26 9.37
C PRO A 139 6.41 -3.03 8.45
N PHE A 140 7.63 -3.23 8.93
CA PHE A 140 8.84 -3.15 8.11
C PHE A 140 10.00 -3.92 8.71
N VAL A 141 10.92 -4.39 7.88
CA VAL A 141 12.15 -5.08 8.30
C VAL A 141 13.36 -4.34 7.75
N ILE A 142 14.36 -4.13 8.59
CA ILE A 142 15.65 -3.53 8.22
C ILE A 142 16.82 -4.46 8.53
N ALA A 143 17.84 -4.44 7.69
CA ALA A 143 19.13 -5.07 7.93
C ALA A 143 19.98 -4.24 8.92
N THR A 144 20.47 -4.85 9.98
CA THR A 144 21.14 -4.15 11.08
C THR A 144 22.62 -4.50 11.27
N ASP A 145 23.20 -5.35 10.42
CA ASP A 145 24.63 -5.67 10.50
C ASP A 145 25.51 -4.43 10.29
N GLU A 146 26.57 -4.34 11.08
CA GLU A 146 27.58 -3.27 11.05
C GLU A 146 28.65 -3.60 10.00
N PHE A 147 28.26 -3.56 8.72
CA PHE A 147 29.10 -4.13 7.66
C PHE A 147 29.00 -3.35 6.34
N LEU A 148 30.15 -2.95 5.81
CA LEU A 148 30.28 -2.25 4.51
C LEU A 148 30.63 -3.20 3.36
N GLY A 149 30.61 -4.52 3.57
CA GLY A 149 30.67 -5.47 2.48
C GLY A 149 29.27 -5.74 1.93
N VAL A 150 29.17 -6.01 0.63
CA VAL A 150 27.88 -6.34 0.00
C VAL A 150 27.60 -7.84 0.18
N ALA A 151 26.73 -8.17 1.12
CA ALA A 151 26.21 -9.51 1.38
C ALA A 151 24.79 -9.41 1.98
N PRO A 152 23.99 -10.49 2.08
CA PRO A 152 22.82 -10.48 2.93
C PRO A 152 23.21 -10.32 4.41
N SER A 153 22.51 -9.45 5.14
CA SER A 153 22.68 -9.29 6.59
C SER A 153 22.38 -10.59 7.35
N LYS A 154 23.02 -10.76 8.50
CA LYS A 154 22.76 -11.85 9.44
C LYS A 154 21.87 -11.44 10.59
N ASN A 155 21.76 -10.14 10.85
CA ASN A 155 20.86 -9.56 11.84
C ASN A 155 19.82 -8.64 11.20
N TYR A 156 18.59 -8.74 11.70
CA TYR A 156 17.48 -7.91 11.23
C TYR A 156 16.61 -7.46 12.39
N LEU A 157 15.84 -6.41 12.14
CA LEU A 157 14.85 -5.90 13.07
C LEU A 157 13.51 -5.74 12.34
N PHE A 158 12.49 -6.47 12.81
CA PHE A 158 11.10 -6.32 12.38
C PHE A 158 10.38 -5.36 13.32
N ILE A 159 9.69 -4.37 12.75
CA ILE A 159 9.08 -3.27 13.48
C ILE A 159 7.67 -3.00 12.95
N ILE A 160 6.74 -2.64 13.83
CA ILE A 160 5.41 -2.17 13.42
C ILE A 160 5.13 -0.84 14.13
N ILE A 161 4.85 0.19 13.35
CA ILE A 161 4.40 1.51 13.84
C ILE A 161 2.99 1.81 13.34
N LEU A 162 2.25 2.61 14.11
CA LEU A 162 0.85 2.93 13.83
C LEU A 162 0.68 4.44 13.68
N SER A 163 -0.19 4.86 12.76
CA SER A 163 -0.43 6.27 12.45
C SER A 163 -1.91 6.53 12.12
N PRO A 164 -2.65 7.32 12.93
CA PRO A 164 -4.02 7.69 12.58
C PRO A 164 -4.02 8.49 11.28
N SER A 165 -4.89 8.12 10.35
CA SER A 165 -4.90 8.62 8.98
C SER A 165 -6.32 8.97 8.53
N GLY A 166 -6.47 10.14 7.91
CA GLY A 166 -7.68 10.54 7.21
C GLY A 166 -7.70 10.06 5.76
N ALA A 167 -8.47 10.76 4.91
CA ALA A 167 -8.41 10.56 3.47
C ALA A 167 -6.98 10.78 2.94
N TYR A 168 -6.57 9.93 1.99
CA TYR A 168 -5.20 9.96 1.46
C TYR A 168 -4.88 11.24 0.68
N TYR A 169 -5.80 11.64 -0.21
CA TYR A 169 -5.74 12.93 -0.87
C TYR A 169 -6.47 13.98 -0.06
N GLU A 170 -5.96 15.20 -0.04
CA GLU A 170 -6.61 16.32 0.63
C GLU A 170 -8.02 16.59 0.09
N SER A 171 -8.23 16.28 -1.19
CA SER A 171 -9.49 16.38 -1.91
C SER A 171 -10.43 15.17 -1.71
N GLY A 172 -10.06 14.21 -0.85
CA GLY A 172 -10.85 13.02 -0.59
C GLY A 172 -10.88 12.07 -1.81
N LEU A 173 -12.08 11.70 -2.25
CA LEU A 173 -12.31 10.84 -3.42
C LEU A 173 -12.32 11.64 -4.74
N ALA A 174 -12.05 12.95 -4.72
CA ALA A 174 -12.06 13.76 -5.93
C ALA A 174 -11.07 13.19 -6.97
N PRO A 175 -11.44 13.13 -8.25
CA PRO A 175 -10.59 12.57 -9.28
C PRO A 175 -9.26 13.31 -9.40
N VAL A 176 -8.18 12.54 -9.56
CA VAL A 176 -6.82 13.08 -9.67
C VAL A 176 -6.36 13.19 -11.12
N GLY A 177 -5.38 14.07 -11.35
CA GLY A 177 -4.66 14.13 -12.61
C GLY A 177 -3.46 13.19 -12.61
N ILE A 178 -3.29 12.41 -13.67
CA ILE A 178 -2.22 11.42 -13.79
C ILE A 178 -1.32 11.72 -14.99
N TRP A 179 -0.01 11.69 -14.75
CA TRP A 179 1.03 11.89 -15.76
C TRP A 179 1.54 10.54 -16.28
N ILE A 180 1.32 10.22 -17.55
CA ILE A 180 1.90 9.01 -18.14
C ILE A 180 3.39 9.26 -18.42
N GLU A 181 4.23 8.50 -17.71
CA GLU A 181 5.68 8.68 -17.69
C GLU A 181 6.37 8.00 -18.87
N ASP A 182 7.14 8.80 -19.61
CA ASP A 182 7.81 8.41 -20.85
C ASP A 182 9.33 8.62 -20.83
N GLU A 183 9.91 9.02 -19.69
CA GLU A 183 11.35 9.17 -19.45
C GLU A 183 11.88 8.19 -18.39
N TYR A 184 11.24 8.09 -17.22
CA TYR A 184 11.64 7.19 -16.14
C TYR A 184 10.96 5.82 -16.19
N VAL A 185 11.54 4.85 -15.49
CA VAL A 185 11.04 3.47 -15.38
C VAL A 185 10.97 3.08 -13.90
N ARG A 186 9.84 2.51 -13.49
CA ARG A 186 9.64 2.06 -12.10
C ARG A 186 10.36 0.75 -11.79
N ALA A 187 10.21 -0.21 -12.69
CA ALA A 187 10.74 -1.56 -12.51
C ALA A 187 10.87 -2.27 -13.87
N VAL A 188 11.63 -3.37 -13.89
CA VAL A 188 11.78 -4.27 -15.03
C VAL A 188 11.58 -5.72 -14.57
N ARG A 189 11.14 -6.59 -15.47
CA ARG A 189 11.04 -8.03 -15.20
C ARG A 189 12.41 -8.59 -14.80
N GLY A 190 12.45 -9.38 -13.72
CA GLY A 190 13.69 -9.84 -13.08
C GLY A 190 14.24 -8.88 -12.01
N GLY A 191 13.73 -7.65 -11.96
CA GLY A 191 14.01 -6.69 -10.91
C GLY A 191 13.26 -6.98 -9.60
N MET A 192 12.93 -5.92 -8.88
CA MET A 192 12.26 -5.98 -7.56
C MET A 192 10.87 -5.38 -7.58
N GLY A 193 10.28 -5.11 -8.75
CA GLY A 193 8.98 -4.44 -8.88
C GLY A 193 7.82 -5.14 -8.16
N PHE A 194 7.86 -6.46 -8.05
CA PHE A 194 6.86 -7.27 -7.33
C PHE A 194 7.05 -7.29 -5.80
N ALA A 195 8.19 -6.82 -5.29
CA ALA A 195 8.49 -6.73 -3.87
C ALA A 195 8.21 -5.32 -3.34
N LYS A 196 7.80 -5.23 -2.07
CA LYS A 196 7.48 -3.95 -1.43
C LYS A 196 8.65 -3.47 -0.58
N THR A 197 9.54 -2.72 -1.21
CA THR A 197 10.84 -2.33 -0.65
C THR A 197 11.19 -0.89 -0.97
N GLY A 198 11.92 -0.22 -0.06
CA GLY A 198 12.26 1.19 -0.15
C GLY A 198 12.92 1.59 -1.47
N GLY A 199 13.78 0.74 -2.03
CA GLY A 199 14.47 1.03 -3.30
C GLY A 199 13.53 1.32 -4.48
N ASN A 200 12.39 0.62 -4.56
CA ASN A 200 11.38 0.86 -5.62
C ASN A 200 10.71 2.23 -5.47
N TYR A 201 10.66 2.77 -4.26
CA TYR A 201 10.07 4.07 -3.98
C TYR A 201 11.10 5.18 -4.18
N ALA A 202 12.34 4.98 -3.71
CA ALA A 202 13.42 5.94 -3.91
C ALA A 202 13.68 6.24 -5.41
N CYS A 203 13.70 5.22 -6.28
CA CYS A 203 13.90 5.42 -7.72
C CYS A 203 12.71 6.10 -8.42
N SER A 204 11.55 6.18 -7.76
CA SER A 204 10.34 6.78 -8.33
C SER A 204 10.23 8.29 -8.12
N LEU A 205 11.00 8.85 -7.18
CA LEU A 205 10.84 10.23 -6.70
C LEU A 205 11.05 11.28 -7.80
N ALA A 206 12.06 11.13 -8.66
CA ALA A 206 12.36 12.11 -9.71
C ALA A 206 11.20 12.29 -10.70
N ALA A 207 10.55 11.19 -11.09
CA ALA A 207 9.37 11.24 -11.97
C ALA A 207 8.17 11.89 -11.27
N GLN A 208 8.01 11.62 -9.96
CA GLN A 208 6.93 12.19 -9.17
C GLN A 208 7.07 13.71 -9.00
N GLU A 209 8.28 14.21 -8.73
CA GLU A 209 8.54 15.66 -8.66
C GLU A 209 8.23 16.33 -10.00
N LYS A 210 8.70 15.78 -11.13
CA LYS A 210 8.40 16.27 -12.47
C LYS A 210 6.89 16.34 -12.75
N ALA A 211 6.14 15.29 -12.37
CA ALA A 211 4.69 15.28 -12.53
C ALA A 211 3.99 16.33 -11.64
N HIS A 212 4.48 16.53 -10.41
CA HIS A 212 3.94 17.52 -9.48
C HIS A 212 4.19 18.95 -9.95
N GLU A 213 5.37 19.25 -10.49
CA GLU A 213 5.71 20.57 -11.07
C GLU A 213 4.73 20.98 -12.18
N ASP A 214 4.24 20.01 -12.96
CA ASP A 214 3.26 20.22 -14.02
C ASP A 214 1.78 20.05 -13.56
N GLY A 215 1.54 19.92 -12.25
CA GLY A 215 0.19 19.92 -11.67
C GLY A 215 -0.55 18.58 -11.77
N TYR A 216 0.18 17.46 -11.80
CA TYR A 216 -0.36 16.10 -11.78
C TYR A 216 -0.07 15.41 -10.46
N SER A 217 -1.05 14.72 -9.89
CA SER A 217 -0.93 14.17 -8.54
C SER A 217 -0.05 12.93 -8.45
N GLN A 218 0.01 12.12 -9.52
CA GLN A 218 0.76 10.86 -9.59
C GLN A 218 1.22 10.55 -11.02
N VAL A 219 2.15 9.61 -11.13
CA VAL A 219 2.69 9.08 -12.39
C VAL A 219 1.99 7.77 -12.78
N LEU A 220 1.64 7.56 -14.05
CA LEU A 220 1.33 6.24 -14.62
C LEU A 220 2.58 5.67 -15.28
N TRP A 221 3.04 4.52 -14.79
CA TRP A 221 4.25 3.85 -15.23
C TRP A 221 4.01 3.01 -16.48
N LEU A 222 4.92 3.16 -17.44
CA LEU A 222 5.07 2.26 -18.57
C LEU A 222 6.16 1.22 -18.28
N ASP A 223 6.08 0.08 -18.96
CA ASP A 223 7.02 -1.02 -18.82
C ASP A 223 8.44 -0.58 -19.17
N GLY A 224 9.41 -1.12 -18.45
CA GLY A 224 10.80 -0.69 -18.59
C GLY A 224 11.55 -1.18 -19.82
N VAL A 225 10.92 -1.98 -20.70
CA VAL A 225 11.59 -2.57 -21.88
C VAL A 225 11.13 -1.89 -23.15
N GLU A 226 9.82 -1.93 -23.40
CA GLU A 226 9.19 -1.40 -24.61
C GLU A 226 8.68 0.03 -24.41
N ARG A 227 8.59 0.50 -23.16
CA ARG A 227 8.07 1.84 -22.79
C ARG A 227 6.71 2.10 -23.40
N LYS A 228 5.87 1.06 -23.43
CA LYS A 228 4.62 1.03 -24.17
C LYS A 228 3.47 0.49 -23.33
N TYR A 229 3.72 -0.56 -22.56
CA TYR A 229 2.69 -1.24 -21.79
C TYR A 229 2.53 -0.61 -20.42
N ILE A 230 1.29 -0.36 -20.03
CA ILE A 230 0.96 0.26 -18.75
C ILE A 230 1.15 -0.76 -17.60
N GLU A 231 1.68 -0.31 -16.48
CA GLU A 231 1.95 -1.14 -15.30
C GLU A 231 1.18 -0.70 -14.04
N GLU A 232 1.55 0.45 -13.46
CA GLU A 232 1.03 0.94 -12.17
C GLU A 232 0.83 2.46 -12.20
N VAL A 233 0.07 3.01 -11.25
CA VAL A 233 -0.09 4.46 -11.04
C VAL A 233 0.49 4.87 -9.69
N GLY A 234 1.67 5.47 -9.70
CA GLY A 234 2.42 5.87 -8.52
C GLY A 234 2.78 4.65 -7.70
N ALA A 235 2.14 4.53 -6.52
CA ALA A 235 2.25 3.38 -5.61
C ALA A 235 0.98 2.51 -5.56
N MET A 236 0.13 2.59 -6.59
CA MET A 236 -1.15 1.88 -6.70
C MET A 236 -1.20 1.06 -8.00
N ASN A 237 -1.95 -0.04 -8.00
CA ASN A 237 -2.29 -0.71 -9.25
C ASN A 237 -3.35 0.12 -10.00
N ILE A 238 -3.44 -0.03 -11.32
CA ILE A 238 -4.36 0.73 -12.17
C ILE A 238 -5.41 -0.17 -12.83
N PHE A 239 -6.61 0.36 -13.00
CA PHE A 239 -7.72 -0.25 -13.69
C PHE A 239 -8.34 0.71 -14.71
N PHE A 240 -8.88 0.14 -15.77
CA PHE A 240 -9.56 0.83 -16.86
C PHE A 240 -10.91 0.17 -17.11
N LYS A 241 -11.97 0.95 -17.28
CA LYS A 241 -13.23 0.46 -17.85
C LYS A 241 -13.23 0.78 -19.34
N ILE A 242 -13.09 -0.25 -20.17
CA ILE A 242 -13.01 -0.11 -21.63
C ILE A 242 -14.10 -0.98 -22.25
N ASP A 243 -15.00 -0.37 -23.00
CA ASP A 243 -16.05 -1.06 -23.78
C ASP A 243 -16.86 -2.05 -22.89
N GLY A 244 -17.29 -1.58 -21.71
CA GLY A 244 -18.05 -2.38 -20.75
C GLY A 244 -17.24 -3.33 -19.87
N LYS A 245 -15.92 -3.47 -20.08
CA LYS A 245 -15.06 -4.43 -19.35
C LYS A 245 -14.06 -3.72 -18.43
N ILE A 246 -13.86 -4.25 -17.22
CA ILE A 246 -12.81 -3.80 -16.30
C ILE A 246 -11.49 -4.51 -16.64
N VAL A 247 -10.47 -3.76 -17.05
CA VAL A 247 -9.17 -4.28 -17.47
C VAL A 247 -8.07 -3.75 -16.54
N THR A 248 -7.13 -4.60 -16.15
CA THR A 248 -5.95 -4.21 -15.39
C THR A 248 -4.69 -4.89 -15.96
N PRO A 249 -3.51 -4.26 -15.87
CA PRO A 249 -2.26 -4.89 -16.22
C PRO A 249 -2.08 -6.26 -15.53
N MET A 250 -1.73 -7.30 -16.30
CA MET A 250 -1.42 -8.63 -15.78
C MET A 250 -0.12 -8.62 -14.96
N LEU A 251 -0.07 -9.41 -13.88
CA LEU A 251 1.14 -9.56 -13.08
C LEU A 251 2.24 -10.26 -13.91
N ASN A 252 3.33 -9.54 -14.16
CA ASN A 252 4.44 -9.94 -15.03
C ASN A 252 5.81 -9.98 -14.30
N GLY A 253 5.82 -9.71 -12.98
CA GLY A 253 7.01 -9.59 -12.14
C GLY A 253 7.55 -8.17 -11.97
N SER A 254 7.16 -7.20 -12.80
CA SER A 254 7.45 -5.77 -12.60
C SER A 254 6.27 -5.01 -12.00
N ILE A 255 5.17 -5.68 -11.65
CA ILE A 255 4.00 -5.08 -11.00
C ILE A 255 3.85 -5.66 -9.60
N LEU A 256 3.60 -4.79 -8.61
CA LEU A 256 3.33 -5.20 -7.24
C LEU A 256 1.93 -5.86 -7.17
N PRO A 257 1.81 -7.12 -6.71
CA PRO A 257 0.51 -7.74 -6.43
C PRO A 257 -0.21 -7.02 -5.28
N GLY A 258 -1.01 -6.00 -5.62
CA GLY A 258 -1.81 -5.26 -4.65
C GLY A 258 -2.95 -6.09 -4.08
N ILE A 259 -3.14 -6.00 -2.76
CA ILE A 259 -4.25 -6.67 -2.07
C ILE A 259 -5.58 -6.03 -2.47
N THR A 260 -5.63 -4.71 -2.62
CA THR A 260 -6.83 -4.02 -3.12
C THR A 260 -7.13 -4.38 -4.57
N ARG A 261 -6.11 -4.54 -5.43
CA ARG A 261 -6.26 -5.04 -6.80
C ARG A 261 -6.93 -6.42 -6.82
N ASP A 262 -6.45 -7.34 -5.99
CA ASP A 262 -7.04 -8.67 -5.86
C ASP A 262 -8.49 -8.62 -5.35
N SER A 263 -8.79 -7.73 -4.40
CA SER A 263 -10.15 -7.49 -3.92
C SER A 263 -11.07 -6.92 -5.00
N VAL A 264 -10.61 -5.99 -5.84
CA VAL A 264 -11.37 -5.48 -7.00
C VAL A 264 -11.70 -6.62 -7.97
N LEU A 265 -10.71 -7.43 -8.34
CA LEU A 265 -10.89 -8.54 -9.27
C LEU A 265 -11.83 -9.63 -8.71
N THR A 266 -11.76 -9.88 -7.40
CA THR A 266 -12.67 -10.81 -6.72
C THR A 266 -14.10 -10.28 -6.71
N TRP A 267 -14.28 -8.99 -6.41
CA TRP A 267 -15.59 -8.35 -6.46
C TRP A 267 -16.20 -8.37 -7.86
N CYS A 268 -15.45 -7.99 -8.90
CA CYS A 268 -15.93 -8.04 -10.29
C CYS A 268 -16.43 -9.44 -10.66
N ARG A 269 -15.66 -10.49 -10.34
CA ARG A 269 -16.06 -11.89 -10.58
C ARG A 269 -17.35 -12.26 -9.87
N SER A 270 -17.51 -11.84 -8.60
CA SER A 270 -18.71 -12.15 -7.82
C SER A 270 -19.98 -11.44 -8.31
N GLU A 271 -19.83 -10.27 -8.93
CA GLU A 271 -20.94 -9.47 -9.45
C GLU A 271 -21.21 -9.76 -10.94
N GLY A 272 -20.50 -10.70 -11.55
CA GLY A 272 -20.63 -11.02 -12.98
C GLY A 272 -20.15 -9.89 -13.91
N ILE A 273 -19.34 -8.95 -13.40
CA ILE A 273 -18.76 -7.86 -14.18
C ILE A 273 -17.58 -8.41 -14.98
N PRO A 274 -17.58 -8.29 -16.32
CA PRO A 274 -16.45 -8.74 -17.14
C PRO A 274 -15.15 -8.08 -16.69
N CYS A 275 -14.18 -8.89 -16.27
CA CYS A 275 -12.85 -8.42 -15.89
C CYS A 275 -11.74 -9.22 -16.57
N GLU A 276 -10.63 -8.53 -16.89
CA GLU A 276 -9.51 -9.13 -17.60
C GLU A 276 -8.17 -8.61 -17.09
N GLU A 277 -7.23 -9.54 -16.89
CA GLU A 277 -5.83 -9.25 -16.59
C GLU A 277 -5.01 -9.50 -17.86
N ARG A 278 -4.50 -8.44 -18.49
CA ARG A 278 -3.69 -8.54 -19.71
C ARG A 278 -2.71 -7.39 -19.84
N ARG A 279 -1.86 -7.42 -20.88
CA ARG A 279 -1.09 -6.23 -21.26
C ARG A 279 -2.03 -5.19 -21.90
N ILE A 280 -1.81 -3.93 -21.57
CA ILE A 280 -2.57 -2.78 -22.09
C ILE A 280 -1.52 -1.78 -22.57
N SER A 281 -1.55 -1.40 -23.84
CA SER A 281 -0.61 -0.40 -24.36
C SER A 281 -1.15 1.02 -24.18
N VAL A 282 -0.25 2.00 -24.08
CA VAL A 282 -0.64 3.42 -24.10
C VAL A 282 -1.38 3.79 -25.40
N ASP A 283 -1.00 3.20 -26.53
CA ASP A 283 -1.68 3.40 -27.83
C ASP A 283 -3.13 2.93 -27.77
N GLU A 284 -3.37 1.74 -27.23
CA GLU A 284 -4.71 1.17 -27.05
C GLU A 284 -5.57 2.06 -26.12
N LEU A 285 -4.98 2.58 -25.04
CA LEU A 285 -5.67 3.47 -24.12
C LEU A 285 -6.09 4.78 -24.81
N ILE A 286 -5.20 5.36 -25.62
CA ILE A 286 -5.47 6.58 -26.38
C ILE A 286 -6.53 6.34 -27.45
N GLU A 287 -6.47 5.21 -28.15
CA GLU A 287 -7.48 4.82 -29.13
C GLU A 287 -8.85 4.67 -28.48
N ALA A 288 -8.92 3.95 -27.35
CA ALA A 288 -10.15 3.77 -26.58
C ALA A 288 -10.74 5.12 -26.12
N GLN A 289 -9.90 6.07 -25.70
CA GLN A 289 -10.34 7.42 -25.37
C GLN A 289 -10.88 8.15 -26.60
N LYS A 290 -10.15 8.13 -27.73
CA LYS A 290 -10.55 8.82 -28.97
C LYS A 290 -11.84 8.23 -29.56
N SER A 291 -12.09 6.94 -29.38
CA SER A 291 -13.31 6.27 -29.83
C SER A 291 -14.47 6.34 -28.82
N GLY A 292 -14.28 7.00 -27.65
CA GLY A 292 -15.29 7.07 -26.60
C GLY A 292 -15.56 5.74 -25.87
N LYS A 293 -14.66 4.77 -25.98
CA LYS A 293 -14.75 3.45 -25.33
C LYS A 293 -14.09 3.42 -23.95
N LEU A 294 -13.21 4.37 -23.63
CA LEU A 294 -12.63 4.51 -22.30
C LEU A 294 -13.61 5.26 -21.38
N GLU A 295 -14.26 4.52 -20.49
CA GLU A 295 -15.36 5.02 -19.65
C GLU A 295 -14.86 5.51 -18.29
N GLU A 296 -13.96 4.77 -17.65
CA GLU A 296 -13.41 5.08 -16.32
C GLU A 296 -11.95 4.67 -16.20
N VAL A 297 -11.22 5.38 -15.33
CA VAL A 297 -9.85 5.03 -14.93
C VAL A 297 -9.74 5.23 -13.43
N PHE A 298 -9.17 4.25 -12.72
CA PHE A 298 -8.95 4.37 -11.28
C PHE A 298 -7.75 3.58 -10.78
N GLY A 299 -7.04 4.16 -9.81
CA GLY A 299 -6.01 3.48 -9.02
C GLY A 299 -6.62 2.66 -7.89
N SER A 300 -5.91 1.63 -7.42
CA SER A 300 -6.27 0.83 -6.25
C SER A 300 -5.07 0.59 -5.34
N GLY A 301 -5.25 0.77 -4.04
CA GLY A 301 -4.20 0.56 -3.05
C GLY A 301 -4.67 0.87 -1.63
N THR A 302 -3.97 0.37 -0.61
CA THR A 302 -4.40 0.49 0.81
C THR A 302 -4.70 1.93 1.22
N ALA A 303 -3.88 2.90 0.78
CA ALA A 303 -3.95 4.27 1.27
C ALA A 303 -5.23 4.99 0.81
N ALA A 304 -5.52 5.01 -0.50
CA ALA A 304 -6.72 5.64 -1.06
C ALA A 304 -7.92 4.70 -1.20
N VAL A 305 -7.72 3.38 -1.03
CA VAL A 305 -8.68 2.32 -1.41
C VAL A 305 -8.90 2.30 -2.92
N ILE A 306 -9.68 3.25 -3.44
CA ILE A 306 -9.88 3.51 -4.87
C ILE A 306 -9.58 4.99 -5.12
N SER A 307 -8.84 5.30 -6.17
CA SER A 307 -8.49 6.66 -6.58
C SER A 307 -8.99 6.93 -7.99
N PRO A 308 -10.14 7.60 -8.17
CA PRO A 308 -10.63 7.97 -9.49
C PRO A 308 -9.64 8.87 -10.23
N VAL A 309 -9.55 8.72 -11.55
CA VAL A 309 -8.70 9.54 -12.41
C VAL A 309 -9.58 10.39 -13.31
N GLY A 310 -9.45 11.71 -13.19
CA GLY A 310 -10.25 12.67 -13.95
C GLY A 310 -9.55 13.16 -15.21
N LYS A 311 -8.21 13.10 -15.25
CA LYS A 311 -7.44 13.43 -16.45
C LYS A 311 -6.15 12.61 -16.55
N LEU A 312 -5.76 12.32 -17.78
CA LEU A 312 -4.48 11.69 -18.13
C LEU A 312 -3.71 12.62 -19.06
N ARG A 313 -2.39 12.72 -18.87
CA ARG A 313 -1.49 13.38 -19.81
C ARG A 313 -0.51 12.39 -20.39
N TYR A 314 -0.40 12.38 -21.71
CA TYR A 314 0.66 11.66 -22.41
C TYR A 314 1.30 12.58 -23.44
N LYS A 315 2.60 12.86 -23.27
CA LYS A 315 3.30 13.83 -24.10
C LYS A 315 2.54 15.17 -24.14
N ASN A 316 2.18 15.66 -25.32
CA ASN A 316 1.49 16.94 -25.43
C ASN A 316 -0.04 16.82 -25.43
N GLU A 317 -0.58 15.59 -25.27
CA GLU A 317 -2.02 15.34 -25.24
C GLU A 317 -2.52 15.20 -23.80
N VAL A 318 -3.66 15.85 -23.50
CA VAL A 318 -4.38 15.74 -22.24
C VAL A 318 -5.78 15.21 -22.52
N PHE A 319 -6.16 14.16 -21.80
CA PHE A 319 -7.43 13.47 -21.94
C PHE A 319 -8.25 13.64 -20.67
N THR A 320 -9.51 14.08 -20.81
CA THR A 320 -10.47 14.09 -19.71
C THR A 320 -11.20 12.74 -19.65
N ILE A 321 -11.20 12.12 -18.48
CA ILE A 321 -11.84 10.81 -18.23
C ILE A 321 -13.12 11.02 -17.45
N ALA A 322 -14.21 10.34 -17.82
CA ALA A 322 -15.50 10.43 -17.13
C ALA A 322 -16.00 11.87 -16.90
N GLY A 323 -15.73 12.79 -17.86
CA GLY A 323 -16.06 14.21 -17.74
C GLY A 323 -15.32 14.95 -16.61
N GLY A 324 -14.24 14.38 -16.08
CA GLY A 324 -13.49 14.88 -14.92
C GLY A 324 -14.09 14.49 -13.58
N GLY A 325 -15.17 13.70 -13.59
CA GLY A 325 -15.89 13.24 -12.39
C GLY A 325 -15.47 11.86 -11.91
N ILE A 326 -16.14 11.39 -10.85
CA ILE A 326 -15.97 10.04 -10.32
C ILE A 326 -16.79 9.09 -11.18
N GLY A 327 -16.15 8.05 -11.70
CA GLY A 327 -16.84 6.99 -12.43
C GLY A 327 -17.73 6.12 -11.55
N GLU A 328 -18.77 5.53 -12.14
CA GLU A 328 -19.76 4.69 -11.43
C GLU A 328 -19.10 3.49 -10.73
N TYR A 329 -18.23 2.77 -11.42
CA TYR A 329 -17.55 1.59 -10.87
C TYR A 329 -16.49 1.98 -9.84
N SER A 330 -15.82 3.10 -10.06
CA SER A 330 -14.90 3.67 -9.08
C SER A 330 -15.60 3.93 -7.74
N GLN A 331 -16.80 4.52 -7.77
CA GLN A 331 -17.63 4.76 -6.59
C GLN A 331 -18.13 3.44 -5.96
N LYS A 332 -18.71 2.54 -6.76
CA LYS A 332 -19.21 1.23 -6.28
C LYS A 332 -18.13 0.41 -5.59
N LEU A 333 -16.92 0.37 -6.16
CA LEU A 333 -15.78 -0.34 -5.57
C LEU A 333 -15.32 0.30 -4.27
N TYR A 334 -15.26 1.63 -4.22
CA TYR A 334 -14.92 2.36 -3.01
C TYR A 334 -15.91 2.06 -1.88
N ASP A 335 -17.21 2.17 -2.17
CA ASP A 335 -18.28 1.93 -1.19
C ASP A 335 -18.30 0.48 -0.72
N PHE A 336 -18.12 -0.48 -1.64
CA PHE A 336 -18.05 -1.89 -1.29
C PHE A 336 -16.85 -2.19 -0.38
N ILE A 337 -15.63 -1.83 -0.80
CA ILE A 337 -14.41 -2.17 -0.04
C ILE A 337 -14.41 -1.46 1.31
N THR A 338 -14.72 -0.16 1.35
CA THR A 338 -14.76 0.57 2.63
C THR A 338 -15.91 0.09 3.51
N GLY A 339 -17.05 -0.31 2.94
CA GLY A 339 -18.16 -0.91 3.65
C GLY A 339 -17.78 -2.22 4.33
N VAL A 340 -17.04 -3.10 3.66
CA VAL A 340 -16.50 -4.33 4.25
C VAL A 340 -15.47 -4.01 5.34
N GLN A 341 -14.54 -3.09 5.07
CA GLN A 341 -13.48 -2.67 6.01
C GLN A 341 -14.05 -2.15 7.34
N THR A 342 -15.08 -1.30 7.29
CA THR A 342 -15.72 -0.74 8.48
C THR A 342 -16.84 -1.62 9.05
N GLY A 343 -17.19 -2.72 8.37
CA GLY A 343 -18.27 -3.61 8.81
C GLY A 343 -19.69 -3.15 8.53
N ARG A 344 -19.87 -2.10 7.73
CA ARG A 344 -21.19 -1.60 7.31
C ARG A 344 -21.87 -2.53 6.30
N ILE A 345 -21.09 -3.34 5.59
CA ILE A 345 -21.56 -4.34 4.63
C ILE A 345 -21.06 -5.72 5.08
N PRO A 346 -21.86 -6.80 4.92
CA PRO A 346 -21.42 -8.15 5.23
C PRO A 346 -20.15 -8.55 4.49
N ASP A 347 -19.21 -9.12 5.23
CA ASP A 347 -17.98 -9.67 4.67
C ASP A 347 -18.21 -11.09 4.10
N ARG A 348 -18.74 -11.15 2.89
CA ARG A 348 -19.02 -12.42 2.20
C ARG A 348 -17.77 -13.18 1.74
N PHE A 349 -16.57 -12.61 1.91
CA PHE A 349 -15.31 -13.20 1.46
C PHE A 349 -14.36 -13.57 2.61
N GLY A 350 -14.74 -13.31 3.86
CA GLY A 350 -13.90 -13.56 5.03
C GLY A 350 -12.62 -12.72 5.04
N TRP A 351 -12.67 -11.51 4.51
CA TRP A 351 -11.53 -10.58 4.45
C TRP A 351 -11.24 -9.84 5.75
N ARG A 352 -12.19 -9.79 6.67
CA ARG A 352 -12.11 -8.98 7.88
C ARG A 352 -11.71 -9.84 9.07
N VAL A 353 -10.64 -9.42 9.75
CA VAL A 353 -10.13 -10.09 10.96
C VAL A 353 -10.33 -9.17 12.14
N LYS A 354 -10.91 -9.67 13.23
CA LYS A 354 -11.09 -8.91 14.47
C LYS A 354 -9.75 -8.75 15.19
N VAL A 355 -9.52 -7.57 15.78
CA VAL A 355 -8.33 -7.30 16.62
C VAL A 355 -8.49 -7.91 18.01
#